data_AF-A0A1G4I4Z3-F1
#
_entry.id   AF-A0A1G4I4Z3-F1
#
_cell.length_a   1.000
_cell.length_b   1.000
_cell.length_c   1.000
_cell.angle_alpha   90.00
_cell.angle_beta   90.00
_cell.angle_gamma   90.00
#
_symmetry.space_group_name_H-M   'P 1'
#
loop_
_entity.id
_entity.type
_entity.pdbx_description
1 polymer ?
#
loop_
_entity_poly.entity_id
_entity_poly.type
_entity_poly.pdbx_seq_one_letter_code
_entity_poly.pdbx_strand_id
1 'polypeptide(L)'
;MNYFSIGVLIAFTTTAARGGNVHNGQNAEVFAALCDLARLLQNAPDVPAALTAKTAEYKEIIKRNMSVADDTWKQLFAESTTPTKWAAKKPKEGAAQADWDKMWDDWSEAIKSLEDTPGKPKATEKHYSQLSPAQLRAAKAELAVISDTAAELATLAQAQEPLSTLIKSTNIAT
;
A
#
# COMPACT_ATOMS: atom_id res chain seq x y z
N MET A 1 -62.61 -28.54 58.05
CA MET A 1 -63.15 -27.19 57.76
C MET A 1 -62.16 -26.17 58.30
N ASN A 2 -61.89 -25.14 57.50
CA ASN A 2 -61.06 -23.95 57.74
C ASN A 2 -59.62 -23.99 57.19
N TYR A 3 -59.56 -23.67 55.90
CA TYR A 3 -58.40 -23.12 55.20
C TYR A 3 -58.04 -21.76 55.81
N PHE A 4 -56.83 -21.62 56.34
CA PHE A 4 -56.28 -20.31 56.72
C PHE A 4 -55.37 -19.85 55.58
N SER A 5 -55.90 -19.00 54.69
CA SER A 5 -55.14 -18.38 53.62
C SER A 5 -54.13 -17.39 54.19
N ILE A 6 -52.85 -17.74 54.18
CA ILE A 6 -51.76 -16.81 54.48
C ILE A 6 -51.53 -15.97 53.22
N GLY A 7 -52.11 -14.77 53.20
CA GLY A 7 -51.77 -13.76 52.19
C GLY A 7 -50.37 -13.22 52.46
N VAL A 8 -49.39 -13.61 51.64
CA VAL A 8 -48.06 -12.99 51.64
C VAL A 8 -48.18 -11.64 50.92
N LEU A 9 -48.20 -10.55 51.68
CA LEU A 9 -47.99 -9.20 51.16
C LEU A 9 -46.51 -9.06 50.78
N ILE A 10 -46.19 -9.29 49.51
CA ILE A 10 -44.89 -8.89 48.94
C ILE A 10 -44.94 -7.37 48.76
N ALA A 11 -44.40 -6.65 49.74
CA ALA A 11 -44.08 -5.25 49.56
C ALA A 11 -42.91 -5.15 48.57
N PHE A 12 -43.22 -4.90 47.29
CA PHE A 12 -42.22 -4.40 46.36
C PHE A 12 -41.81 -3.02 46.84
N THR A 13 -40.71 -2.92 47.60
CA THR A 13 -40.01 -1.65 47.74
C THR A 13 -39.46 -1.30 46.37
N THR A 14 -40.23 -0.57 45.58
CA THR A 14 -39.67 0.18 44.47
C THR A 14 -38.71 1.19 45.09
N THR A 15 -37.43 0.83 45.17
CA THR A 15 -36.39 1.84 45.24
C THR A 15 -36.53 2.61 43.95
N ALA A 16 -37.28 3.72 44.01
CA ALA A 16 -37.23 4.73 42.97
C ALA A 16 -35.74 4.95 42.70
N ALA A 17 -35.31 4.69 41.46
CA ALA A 17 -34.01 5.15 41.02
C ALA A 17 -34.05 6.66 41.21
N ARG A 18 -33.53 7.14 42.35
CA ARG A 18 -33.23 8.54 42.52
C ARG A 18 -32.26 8.81 41.39
N GLY A 19 -32.64 9.66 40.44
CA GLY A 19 -31.65 10.34 39.62
C GLY A 19 -30.75 11.05 40.61
N GLY A 20 -29.67 10.39 41.01
CA GLY A 20 -28.71 10.96 41.94
C GLY A 20 -28.13 12.17 41.24
N ASN A 21 -28.20 13.33 41.91
CA ASN A 21 -27.50 14.51 41.42
C ASN A 21 -26.06 14.09 41.12
N VAL A 22 -25.58 14.42 39.93
CA VAL A 22 -24.18 14.19 39.57
C VAL A 22 -23.33 14.95 40.60
N HIS A 23 -22.61 14.22 41.44
CA HIS A 23 -21.77 14.86 42.45
C HIS A 23 -20.47 15.35 41.82
N ASN A 24 -19.84 16.34 42.46
CA ASN A 24 -18.57 16.85 41.97
C ASN A 24 -17.54 15.70 41.86
N GLY A 25 -16.83 15.63 40.74
CA GLY A 25 -15.85 14.57 40.46
C GLY A 25 -16.41 13.21 40.03
N GLN A 26 -17.74 13.00 39.97
CA GLN A 26 -18.33 11.71 39.57
C GLN A 26 -17.90 11.25 38.17
N ASN A 27 -17.62 12.20 37.27
CA ASN A 27 -17.19 11.95 35.89
C ASN A 27 -15.71 12.29 35.67
N ALA A 28 -14.90 12.42 36.72
CA ALA A 28 -13.51 12.85 36.59
C ALA A 28 -12.68 11.94 35.66
N GLU A 29 -12.93 10.62 35.71
CA GLU A 29 -12.27 9.65 34.83
C GLU A 29 -12.70 9.79 33.36
N VAL A 30 -14.01 9.98 33.12
CA VAL A 30 -14.55 10.23 31.78
C VAL A 30 -14.01 11.54 31.22
N PHE A 31 -13.93 12.58 32.06
CA PHE A 31 -13.37 13.87 31.70
C PHE A 31 -11.88 13.77 31.37
N ALA A 32 -11.11 13.01 32.15
CA ALA A 32 -9.69 12.76 31.86
C ALA A 32 -9.50 12.07 30.50
N ALA A 33 -10.29 11.04 30.21
CA ALA A 33 -10.27 10.35 28.91
C ALA A 33 -10.64 11.30 27.74
N LEU A 34 -11.61 12.19 27.93
CA LEU A 34 -11.96 13.22 26.94
C LEU A 34 -10.83 14.24 26.75
N CYS A 35 -10.13 14.63 27.82
CA CYS A 35 -8.96 15.51 27.73
C CYS A 35 -7.81 14.84 26.96
N ASP A 36 -7.57 13.55 27.16
CA ASP A 36 -6.53 12.83 26.42
C ASP A 36 -6.87 12.70 24.93
N LEU A 37 -8.14 12.45 24.60
CA LEU A 37 -8.61 12.49 23.22
C LEU A 37 -8.50 13.90 22.61
N ALA A 38 -8.88 14.94 23.34
CA ALA A 38 -8.76 16.33 22.89
C ALA A 38 -7.29 16.72 22.66
N ARG A 39 -6.37 16.29 23.55
CA ARG A 39 -4.93 16.48 23.37
C ARG A 39 -4.40 15.78 22.13
N LEU A 40 -4.84 14.55 21.86
CA LEU A 40 -4.48 13.80 20.67
C LEU A 40 -4.99 14.46 19.38
N LEU A 41 -6.21 15.01 19.41
CA LEU A 41 -6.80 15.71 18.26
C LEU A 41 -6.15 17.08 18.00
N GLN A 42 -5.77 17.79 19.07
CA GLN A 42 -5.10 19.09 18.98
C GLN A 42 -3.61 18.97 18.64
N ASN A 43 -2.98 17.88 19.06
CA ASN A 43 -1.57 17.57 18.83
C ASN A 43 -1.47 16.19 18.20
N ALA A 44 -2.02 16.06 16.99
CA ALA A 44 -1.93 14.81 16.25
C ALA A 44 -0.44 14.43 16.09
N PRO A 45 -0.04 13.21 16.47
CA PRO A 45 1.34 12.79 16.29
C PRO A 45 1.68 12.80 14.81
N ASP A 46 2.93 13.16 14.48
CA ASP A 46 3.42 12.99 13.12
C ASP A 46 3.35 11.51 12.75
N VAL A 47 2.50 11.20 11.77
CA VAL A 47 2.47 9.87 11.16
C VAL A 47 3.64 9.82 10.19
N PRO A 48 4.59 8.88 10.34
CA PRO A 48 5.66 8.70 9.38
C PRO A 48 5.09 8.55 7.98
N ALA A 49 5.72 9.20 7.00
CA ALA A 49 5.33 9.00 5.61
C ALA A 49 5.38 7.50 5.28
N ALA A 50 4.43 7.04 4.49
CA ALA A 50 4.41 5.67 4.02
C ALA A 50 5.74 5.32 3.35
N LEU A 51 6.35 4.24 3.82
CA LEU A 51 7.57 3.72 3.22
C LEU A 51 7.20 3.08 1.88
N THR A 52 7.62 3.71 0.77
CA THR A 52 7.55 3.04 -0.53
C THR A 52 8.64 1.98 -0.61
N ALA A 53 8.25 0.75 -0.87
CA ALA A 53 9.19 -0.33 -1.14
C ALA A 53 9.72 -0.35 -2.59
N LYS A 54 9.26 0.58 -3.45
CA LYS A 54 9.87 0.83 -4.78
C LYS A 54 11.11 1.72 -4.63
N THR A 55 12.08 1.27 -3.85
CA THR A 55 13.34 1.98 -3.58
C THR A 55 14.24 2.04 -4.83
N ALA A 56 15.39 2.71 -4.71
CA ALA A 56 16.38 2.76 -5.79
C ALA A 56 16.90 1.35 -6.15
N GLU A 57 17.08 0.48 -5.14
CA GLU A 57 17.52 -0.90 -5.31
C GLU A 57 16.48 -1.74 -6.06
N TYR A 58 15.20 -1.57 -5.72
CA TYR A 58 14.09 -2.18 -6.47
C TYR A 58 14.15 -1.79 -7.94
N LYS A 59 14.24 -0.49 -8.23
CA LYS A 59 14.30 0.02 -9.61
C LYS A 59 15.51 -0.52 -10.38
N GLU A 60 16.66 -0.63 -9.72
CA GLU A 60 17.88 -1.18 -10.33
C GLU A 60 17.73 -2.68 -10.64
N ILE A 61 17.02 -3.46 -9.81
CA ILE A 61 16.68 -4.87 -10.10
C ILE A 61 15.82 -4.94 -11.37
N ILE A 62 14.73 -4.16 -11.43
CA ILE A 62 13.84 -4.12 -12.59
C ILE A 62 14.60 -3.69 -13.85
N LYS A 63 15.48 -2.69 -13.74
CA LYS A 63 16.34 -2.22 -14.84
C LYS A 63 17.25 -3.34 -15.35
N ARG A 64 17.90 -4.08 -14.45
CA ARG A 64 18.78 -5.19 -14.81
C ARG A 64 18.04 -6.30 -15.53
N ASN A 65 16.84 -6.66 -15.07
CA ASN A 65 16.01 -7.63 -15.76
C ASN A 65 15.56 -7.15 -17.14
N MET A 66 15.15 -5.87 -17.26
CA MET A 66 14.83 -5.27 -18.56
C MET A 66 16.02 -5.29 -19.53
N SER A 67 17.25 -5.09 -19.04
CA SER A 67 18.45 -5.07 -19.89
C SER A 67 18.68 -6.40 -20.64
N VAL A 68 18.32 -7.52 -20.02
CA VAL A 68 18.46 -8.88 -20.57
C VAL A 68 17.18 -9.40 -21.24
N ALA A 69 16.12 -8.59 -21.27
CA ALA A 69 14.90 -8.95 -21.98
C ALA A 69 15.12 -9.02 -23.49
N ASP A 70 14.31 -9.85 -24.17
CA ASP A 70 14.40 -10.01 -25.61
C ASP A 70 13.99 -8.72 -26.32
N ASP A 71 14.58 -8.46 -27.49
CA ASP A 71 14.31 -7.24 -28.25
C ASP A 71 12.84 -7.15 -28.67
N THR A 72 12.19 -8.29 -28.95
CA THR A 72 10.75 -8.35 -29.26
C THR A 72 9.89 -7.93 -28.07
N TRP A 73 10.33 -8.21 -26.85
CA TRP A 73 9.66 -7.74 -25.64
C TRP A 73 9.87 -6.23 -25.43
N LYS A 74 11.11 -5.76 -25.58
CA LYS A 74 11.46 -4.32 -25.47
C LYS A 74 10.68 -3.47 -26.49
N GLN A 75 10.45 -3.99 -27.69
CA GLN A 75 9.66 -3.31 -28.72
C GLN A 75 8.20 -3.05 -28.33
N LEU A 76 7.63 -3.77 -27.35
CA LEU A 76 6.28 -3.51 -26.86
C LEU A 76 6.13 -2.14 -26.19
N PHE A 77 7.24 -1.51 -25.81
CA PHE A 77 7.28 -0.16 -25.24
C PHE A 77 7.46 0.94 -26.30
N ALA A 78 7.52 0.58 -27.59
CA ALA A 78 7.52 1.53 -28.70
C ALA A 78 6.08 1.78 -29.20
N GLU A 79 5.81 2.97 -29.73
CA GLU A 79 4.55 3.24 -30.43
C GLU A 79 4.49 2.41 -31.73
N SER A 80 3.36 1.74 -31.97
CA SER A 80 3.18 0.89 -33.16
C SER A 80 3.31 1.66 -34.48
N THR A 81 2.82 2.90 -34.53
CA THR A 81 2.86 3.76 -35.72
C THR A 81 4.15 4.57 -35.85
N THR A 82 4.91 4.72 -34.76
CA THR A 82 6.15 5.49 -34.76
C THR A 82 7.15 4.82 -33.81
N PRO A 83 7.84 3.76 -34.27
CA PRO A 83 8.68 2.91 -33.41
C PRO A 83 9.87 3.63 -32.75
N THR A 84 10.13 4.89 -33.09
CA THR A 84 11.14 5.75 -32.46
C THR A 84 10.60 6.52 -31.25
N LYS A 85 9.30 6.42 -30.95
CA LYS A 85 8.65 7.06 -29.81
C LYS A 85 8.20 6.01 -28.80
N TRP A 86 8.24 6.40 -27.52
CA TRP A 86 7.77 5.58 -26.41
C TRP A 86 6.24 5.47 -26.42
N ALA A 87 5.73 4.26 -26.24
CA ALA A 87 4.31 4.02 -26.06
C ALA A 87 3.78 4.75 -24.82
N ALA A 88 2.65 5.44 -24.97
CA ALA A 88 1.97 6.11 -23.87
C ALA A 88 1.04 5.19 -23.06
N LYS A 89 0.72 4.01 -23.60
CA LYS A 89 -0.24 3.06 -23.03
C LYS A 89 0.30 1.64 -23.13
N LYS A 90 0.02 0.84 -22.12
CA LYS A 90 0.27 -0.61 -22.14
C LYS A 90 -0.45 -1.29 -23.31
N PRO A 91 0.12 -2.37 -23.86
CA PRO A 91 -0.55 -3.20 -24.85
C PRO A 91 -1.92 -3.68 -24.36
N LYS A 92 -2.86 -3.86 -25.31
CA LYS A 92 -4.17 -4.48 -25.04
C LYS A 92 -4.18 -6.00 -25.22
N GLU A 93 -3.12 -6.53 -25.81
CA GLU A 93 -2.91 -7.94 -26.14
C GLU A 93 -1.46 -8.30 -25.80
N GLY A 94 -1.19 -9.56 -25.44
CA GLY A 94 0.13 -10.01 -25.01
C GLY A 94 0.12 -10.59 -23.59
N ALA A 95 1.14 -10.30 -22.77
CA ALA A 95 1.26 -10.76 -21.38
C ALA A 95 -0.05 -10.62 -20.59
N ALA A 96 -0.21 -11.39 -19.51
CA ALA A 96 -1.44 -11.37 -18.73
C ALA A 96 -1.80 -9.92 -18.34
N GLN A 97 -3.06 -9.51 -18.57
CA GLN A 97 -3.51 -8.14 -18.34
C GLN A 97 -3.13 -7.63 -16.93
N ALA A 98 -3.15 -8.52 -15.94
CA ALA A 98 -2.74 -8.25 -14.57
C ALA A 98 -1.27 -7.81 -14.45
N ASP A 99 -0.36 -8.41 -15.21
CA ASP A 99 1.06 -8.06 -15.17
C ASP A 99 1.29 -6.68 -15.78
N TRP A 100 0.61 -6.37 -16.88
CA TRP A 100 0.64 -5.02 -17.45
C TRP A 100 0.07 -3.98 -16.50
N ASP A 101 -1.02 -4.30 -15.80
CA ASP A 101 -1.61 -3.39 -14.81
C ASP A 101 -0.65 -3.14 -13.63
N LYS A 102 0.09 -4.16 -13.21
CA LYS A 102 1.03 -4.09 -12.08
C LYS A 102 2.36 -3.43 -12.44
N MET A 103 2.93 -3.77 -13.59
CA MET A 103 4.34 -3.52 -13.90
C MET A 103 4.60 -2.53 -15.02
N TRP A 104 3.57 -2.08 -15.76
CA TRP A 104 3.75 -1.22 -16.93
C TRP A 104 4.62 0.00 -16.65
N ASP A 105 4.37 0.72 -15.56
CA ASP A 105 5.11 1.94 -15.23
C ASP A 105 6.57 1.63 -14.87
N ASP A 106 6.81 0.56 -14.10
CA ASP A 106 8.16 0.16 -13.67
C ASP A 106 8.99 -0.31 -14.87
N TRP A 107 8.41 -1.12 -15.74
CA TRP A 107 9.09 -1.56 -16.97
C TRP A 107 9.30 -0.42 -17.95
N SER A 108 8.33 0.51 -18.07
CA SER A 108 8.46 1.70 -18.91
C SER A 108 9.57 2.62 -18.42
N GLU A 109 9.69 2.82 -17.10
CA GLU A 109 10.78 3.58 -16.50
C GLU A 109 12.13 2.88 -16.77
N ALA A 110 12.20 1.57 -16.53
CA ALA A 110 13.40 0.78 -16.74
C ALA A 110 13.91 0.86 -18.19
N ILE A 111 13.06 0.65 -19.20
CA ILE A 111 13.51 0.69 -20.60
C ILE A 111 13.93 2.10 -21.03
N LYS A 112 13.22 3.16 -20.60
CA LYS A 112 13.60 4.56 -20.85
C LYS A 112 14.91 4.95 -20.15
N SER A 113 15.25 4.27 -19.06
CA SER A 113 16.54 4.45 -18.40
C SER A 113 17.68 3.81 -19.21
N LEU A 114 17.41 2.70 -19.92
CA LEU A 114 18.38 1.94 -20.70
C LEU A 114 18.61 2.48 -22.11
N GLU A 115 17.60 3.10 -22.70
CA GLU A 115 17.59 3.48 -24.12
C GLU A 115 17.24 4.97 -24.30
N ASP A 116 17.87 5.64 -25.27
CA ASP A 116 17.56 7.04 -25.61
C ASP A 116 16.22 7.15 -26.35
N THR A 117 15.98 6.20 -27.24
CA THR A 117 14.74 5.97 -27.97
C THR A 117 14.55 4.46 -28.09
N PRO A 118 13.32 3.94 -28.31
CA PRO A 118 13.12 2.50 -28.43
C PRO A 118 14.10 1.85 -29.43
N GLY A 119 14.77 0.80 -28.98
CA GLY A 119 15.77 0.06 -29.76
C GLY A 119 17.14 0.76 -29.90
N LYS A 120 17.37 1.89 -29.21
CA LYS A 120 18.67 2.58 -29.18
C LYS A 120 19.23 2.62 -27.74
N PRO A 121 20.08 1.66 -27.37
CA PRO A 121 20.73 1.62 -26.07
C PRO A 121 21.60 2.85 -25.81
N LYS A 122 21.60 3.33 -24.57
CA LYS A 122 22.51 4.38 -24.12
C LYS A 122 23.94 3.85 -24.04
N ALA A 123 24.90 4.65 -24.48
CA ALA A 123 26.32 4.26 -24.48
C ALA A 123 26.90 4.01 -23.07
N THR A 124 26.27 4.56 -22.03
CA THR A 124 26.66 4.40 -20.63
C THR A 124 26.25 3.05 -20.03
N GLU A 125 25.26 2.38 -20.62
CA GLU A 125 24.70 1.15 -20.08
C GLU A 125 25.44 -0.07 -20.68
N LYS A 126 26.27 -0.72 -19.85
CA LYS A 126 27.12 -1.86 -20.27
C LYS A 126 26.84 -3.14 -19.48
N HIS A 127 25.64 -3.26 -18.93
CA HIS A 127 25.22 -4.43 -18.16
C HIS A 127 25.51 -5.72 -18.92
N TYR A 128 26.15 -6.67 -18.25
CA TYR A 128 26.39 -8.03 -18.75
C TYR A 128 27.17 -8.14 -20.07
N SER A 129 27.81 -7.06 -20.53
CA SER A 129 28.59 -7.02 -21.80
C SER A 129 29.75 -8.01 -21.86
N GLN A 130 30.18 -8.54 -20.71
CA GLN A 130 31.26 -9.54 -20.59
C GLN A 130 30.74 -10.98 -20.48
N LEU A 131 29.42 -11.19 -20.39
CA LEU A 131 28.85 -12.53 -20.28
C LEU A 131 28.79 -13.21 -21.65
N SER A 132 29.11 -14.51 -21.69
CA SER A 132 28.82 -15.35 -22.85
C SER A 132 27.30 -15.50 -23.05
N PRO A 133 26.84 -15.87 -24.26
CA PRO A 133 25.41 -16.09 -24.50
C PRO A 133 24.76 -17.13 -23.56
N ALA A 134 25.51 -18.16 -23.15
CA ALA A 134 25.01 -19.16 -22.20
C ALA A 134 24.84 -18.57 -20.80
N GLN A 135 25.82 -17.78 -20.33
CA GLN A 135 25.74 -17.09 -19.04
C GLN A 135 24.62 -16.04 -19.04
N LEU A 136 24.42 -15.32 -20.15
CA LEU A 136 23.35 -14.35 -20.26
C LEU A 136 21.96 -14.99 -20.19
N ARG A 137 21.77 -16.17 -20.79
CA ARG A 137 20.52 -16.94 -20.65
C ARG A 137 20.26 -17.39 -19.21
N ALA A 138 21.30 -17.86 -18.51
CA ALA A 138 21.18 -18.22 -17.10
C ALA A 138 20.85 -16.99 -16.24
N ALA A 139 21.57 -15.89 -16.44
CA ALA A 139 21.33 -14.62 -15.76
C ALA A 139 19.92 -14.10 -16.01
N LYS A 140 19.39 -14.22 -17.22
CA LYS A 140 17.99 -13.84 -17.54
C LYS A 140 16.98 -14.62 -16.72
N ALA A 141 17.15 -15.93 -16.58
CA ALA A 141 16.25 -16.76 -15.78
C ALA A 141 16.31 -16.37 -14.29
N GLU A 142 17.49 -16.14 -13.75
CA GLU A 142 17.66 -15.72 -12.35
C GLU A 142 17.11 -14.31 -12.10
N LEU A 143 17.38 -13.36 -13.00
CA LEU A 143 16.90 -11.98 -12.89
C LEU A 143 15.38 -11.88 -12.98
N ALA A 144 14.73 -12.76 -13.74
CA ALA A 144 13.27 -12.85 -13.76
C ALA A 144 12.74 -13.19 -12.35
N VAL A 145 13.25 -14.26 -11.73
CA VAL A 145 12.84 -14.69 -10.38
C VAL A 145 13.11 -13.59 -9.35
N ILE A 146 14.28 -12.97 -9.38
CA ILE A 146 14.66 -11.89 -8.45
C ILE A 146 13.73 -10.68 -8.63
N SER A 147 13.41 -10.32 -9.87
CA SER A 147 12.55 -9.16 -10.16
C SER A 147 11.10 -9.40 -9.75
N ASP A 148 10.57 -10.59 -10.02
CA ASP A 148 9.21 -10.95 -9.63
C ASP A 148 9.09 -10.95 -8.10
N THR A 149 10.07 -11.54 -7.40
CA THR A 149 10.14 -11.50 -5.93
C THR A 149 10.20 -10.07 -5.40
N ALA A 150 11.02 -9.20 -6.01
CA ALA A 150 11.13 -7.80 -5.60
C ALA A 150 9.80 -7.05 -5.81
N ALA A 151 9.08 -7.32 -6.91
CA ALA A 151 7.78 -6.72 -7.19
C ALA A 151 6.68 -7.20 -6.24
N GLU A 152 6.69 -8.48 -5.86
CA GLU A 152 5.81 -9.02 -4.82
C GLU A 152 6.07 -8.37 -3.46
N LEU A 153 7.33 -8.31 -3.02
CA LEU A 153 7.69 -7.67 -1.76
C LEU A 153 7.32 -6.18 -1.74
N ALA A 154 7.50 -5.49 -2.87
CA ALA A 154 7.12 -4.08 -2.99
C ALA A 154 5.60 -3.87 -2.84
N THR A 155 4.80 -4.81 -3.38
CA THR A 155 3.34 -4.79 -3.27
C THR A 155 2.88 -5.05 -1.83
N LEU A 156 3.49 -6.05 -1.16
CA LEU A 156 3.17 -6.39 0.23
C LEU A 156 3.46 -5.22 1.20
N ALA A 157 4.58 -4.53 1.00
CA ALA A 157 4.96 -3.39 1.84
C ALA A 157 4.01 -2.19 1.64
N GLN A 158 3.49 -1.96 0.44
CA GLN A 158 2.49 -0.91 0.17
C GLN A 158 1.14 -1.23 0.79
N ALA A 159 0.75 -2.51 0.87
CA ALA A 159 -0.50 -2.94 1.51
C ALA A 159 -0.47 -2.80 3.04
N GLN A 160 0.71 -2.69 3.66
CA GLN A 160 0.91 -2.60 5.10
C GLN A 160 0.79 -1.16 5.65
N GLU A 161 0.25 -0.20 4.90
CA GLU A 161 0.00 1.14 5.46
C GLU A 161 -0.98 1.05 6.65
N PRO A 162 -0.64 1.62 7.82
CA PRO A 162 -1.59 1.73 8.90
C PRO A 162 -2.73 2.66 8.44
N LEU A 163 -3.94 2.12 8.46
CA LEU A 163 -5.21 2.84 8.32
C LEU A 163 -5.35 3.88 9.44
N SER A 164 -4.59 4.97 9.37
CA SER A 164 -4.83 6.15 10.20
C SER A 164 -5.99 6.92 9.58
N THR A 165 -7.20 6.39 9.75
CA THR A 165 -8.45 7.17 9.66
C THR A 165 -8.61 7.99 10.93
N LEU A 166 -7.66 8.88 11.19
CA LEU A 166 -7.93 9.98 12.12
C LEU A 166 -9.00 10.85 11.46
N ILE A 167 -10.20 10.79 12.03
CA ILE A 167 -11.37 11.56 11.59
C ILE A 167 -10.95 13.02 11.53
N LYS A 168 -10.84 13.58 10.32
CA LYS A 168 -10.70 15.03 10.12
C LYS A 168 -12.04 15.69 10.41
N SER A 169 -12.40 15.80 11.69
CA SER A 169 -13.56 16.57 12.12
C SER A 169 -13.15 18.03 12.28
N THR A 170 -13.34 18.82 11.22
CA THR A 170 -13.13 20.27 11.19
C THR A 170 -14.17 21.08 11.98
N ASN A 171 -15.03 20.45 12.81
CA ASN A 171 -16.16 21.12 13.47
C ASN A 171 -16.38 20.67 14.93
N ILE A 172 -15.34 20.58 15.77
CA ILE A 172 -15.52 20.30 17.21
C ILE A 172 -15.43 21.57 18.08
N ALA A 173 -15.12 22.72 17.50
CA ALA A 173 -15.05 23.99 18.23
C ALA A 173 -16.00 25.04 17.63
N THR A 174 -17.29 24.95 17.99
CA THR A 174 -18.21 26.08 18.09
C THR A 174 -19.09 25.89 19.30
#